data_AF-C6WAM0-F1
#
_entry.id   AF-C6WAM0-F1
#
_cell.length_a   1.000
_cell.length_b   1.000
_cell.length_c   1.000
_cell.angle_alpha   90.00
_cell.angle_beta   90.00
_cell.angle_gamma   90.00
#
_symmetry.space_group_name_H-M   'P 1'
#
loop_
_entity.id
_entity.type
_entity.pdbx_description
1 polymer ?
#
loop_
_entity_poly.entity_id
_entity_poly.type
_entity_poly.pdbx_seq_one_letter_code
_entity_poly.pdbx_strand_id
1 'polypeptide(L)'
;MRFEDRVVALLRTSGEAMTDAEIARALGVVHQQVNAVCRRLAAAGVIVRDDADRPIRNHLPDSLRVVRGLPVPAEVHEVADVSERAVQQRLVDWLLADGWKVVRVADTRSRERGTDVVVERGARTLHVEVKGFPSSRYVDPARAGEVKRTLPAVQARSEFAAALLKGLQLRQAHPDDVVALALPDRLTHRRNLESVASVFPRMGLTVFLVGDDGAVEARWGEQLPAQG
;
A
#
# COMPACT_ATOMS: atom_id res chain seq x y z
N MET A 1 -1.74 -26.59 -11.58
CA MET A 1 -1.64 -26.18 -10.15
C MET A 1 -2.81 -26.79 -9.39
N ARG A 2 -2.57 -27.52 -8.28
CA ARG A 2 -3.66 -28.17 -7.53
C ARG A 2 -4.48 -27.12 -6.77
N PHE A 3 -5.71 -27.46 -6.41
CA PHE A 3 -6.62 -26.52 -5.74
C PHE A 3 -6.12 -26.12 -4.34
N GLU A 4 -5.47 -27.03 -3.62
CA GLU A 4 -4.77 -26.76 -2.36
C GLU A 4 -3.67 -25.70 -2.52
N ASP A 5 -2.84 -25.83 -3.57
CA ASP A 5 -1.79 -24.86 -3.89
C ASP A 5 -2.37 -23.46 -4.14
N ARG A 6 -3.55 -23.39 -4.77
CA ARG A 6 -4.26 -22.12 -5.01
C ARG A 6 -4.74 -21.48 -3.71
N VAL A 7 -5.24 -22.27 -2.76
CA VAL A 7 -5.66 -21.77 -1.44
C VAL A 7 -4.45 -21.29 -0.64
N VAL A 8 -3.37 -22.06 -0.60
CA VAL A 8 -2.13 -21.68 0.11
C VAL A 8 -1.48 -20.47 -0.55
N ALA A 9 -1.40 -20.42 -1.88
CA ALA A 9 -0.89 -19.27 -2.61
C ALA A 9 -1.75 -18.03 -2.36
N LEU A 10 -3.07 -18.17 -2.29
CA LEU A 10 -3.97 -17.07 -1.97
C LEU A 10 -3.72 -16.54 -0.55
N LEU A 11 -3.66 -17.41 0.47
CA LEU A 11 -3.36 -17.03 1.85
C LEU A 11 -1.97 -16.41 2.00
N ARG A 12 -1.00 -16.91 1.23
CA ARG A 12 0.36 -16.34 1.17
C ARG A 12 0.37 -14.96 0.50
N THR A 13 -0.42 -14.80 -0.55
CA THR A 13 -0.54 -13.54 -1.29
C THR A 13 -1.30 -12.49 -0.49
N SER A 14 -2.34 -12.90 0.27
CA SER A 14 -3.10 -12.01 1.15
C SER A 14 -2.30 -11.60 2.39
N GLY A 15 -1.55 -12.52 3.00
CA GLY A 15 -0.83 -12.28 4.26
C GLY A 15 -1.72 -12.18 5.50
N GLU A 16 -3.03 -12.22 5.30
CA GLU A 16 -4.07 -12.04 6.31
C GLU A 16 -4.92 -13.31 6.49
N ALA A 17 -5.58 -13.42 7.64
CA ALA A 17 -6.47 -14.52 7.95
C ALA A 17 -7.81 -14.37 7.21
N MET A 18 -8.16 -15.36 6.37
CA MET A 18 -9.33 -15.34 5.50
C MET A 18 -10.35 -16.41 5.87
N THR A 19 -11.63 -16.08 5.84
CA THR A 19 -12.73 -17.03 5.98
C THR A 19 -12.88 -17.92 4.76
N ASP A 20 -13.56 -19.06 4.94
CA ASP A 20 -13.88 -19.97 3.84
C ASP A 20 -14.73 -19.30 2.73
N ALA A 21 -15.58 -18.32 3.10
CA ALA A 21 -16.37 -17.54 2.14
C ALA A 21 -15.52 -16.56 1.33
N GLU A 22 -14.52 -15.94 1.95
CA GLU A 22 -13.60 -15.01 1.28
C GLU A 22 -12.69 -15.75 0.30
N ILE A 23 -12.16 -16.90 0.69
CA ILE A 23 -11.35 -17.77 -0.18
C ILE A 23 -12.19 -18.28 -1.36
N ALA A 24 -13.45 -18.67 -1.11
CA ALA A 24 -14.36 -19.14 -2.16
C ALA A 24 -14.64 -18.06 -3.21
N ARG A 25 -14.91 -16.83 -2.76
CA ARG A 25 -15.13 -15.67 -3.63
C ARG A 25 -13.88 -15.34 -4.45
N ALA A 26 -12.71 -15.31 -3.82
CA ALA A 26 -11.45 -14.98 -4.48
C ALA A 26 -11.01 -16.01 -5.53
N LEU A 27 -11.32 -17.29 -5.30
CA LEU A 27 -10.97 -18.37 -6.24
C LEU A 27 -12.06 -18.67 -7.27
N GLY A 28 -13.24 -18.06 -7.14
CA GLY A 28 -14.40 -18.29 -8.03
C GLY A 28 -14.97 -19.71 -7.89
N VAL A 29 -15.00 -20.25 -6.67
CA VAL A 29 -15.37 -21.64 -6.38
C VAL A 29 -16.45 -21.74 -5.32
N VAL A 30 -17.03 -22.93 -5.16
CA VAL A 30 -18.11 -23.17 -4.19
C VAL A 30 -17.53 -23.23 -2.76
N HIS A 31 -18.23 -22.59 -1.82
CA HIS A 31 -17.82 -22.52 -0.41
C HIS A 31 -17.55 -23.91 0.23
N GLN A 32 -18.37 -24.92 -0.06
CA GLN A 32 -18.17 -26.28 0.46
C GLN A 32 -16.81 -26.88 0.06
N GLN A 33 -16.33 -26.59 -1.16
CA GLN A 33 -15.03 -27.08 -1.65
C GLN A 33 -13.89 -26.44 -0.86
N VAL A 34 -14.00 -25.16 -0.54
CA VAL A 34 -13.01 -24.43 0.26
C VAL A 34 -12.97 -24.93 1.69
N ASN A 35 -14.13 -25.09 2.34
CA ASN A 35 -14.20 -25.60 3.71
C ASN A 35 -13.55 -26.99 3.82
N ALA A 36 -13.83 -27.91 2.90
CA ALA A 36 -13.22 -29.24 2.88
C ALA A 36 -11.69 -29.20 2.68
N VAL A 37 -11.19 -28.30 1.82
CA VAL A 37 -9.75 -28.12 1.59
C VAL A 37 -9.06 -27.49 2.80
N CYS A 38 -9.64 -26.43 3.36
CA CYS A 38 -9.04 -25.74 4.49
C CYS A 38 -8.99 -26.64 5.74
N ARG A 39 -9.99 -27.50 5.96
CA ARG A 39 -9.93 -28.53 7.01
C ARG A 39 -8.78 -29.51 6.80
N ARG A 40 -8.56 -30.00 5.57
CA ARG A 40 -7.44 -30.90 5.26
C ARG A 40 -6.08 -30.21 5.42
N LEU A 41 -5.95 -28.98 4.94
CA LEU A 41 -4.72 -28.19 5.10
C LEU A 41 -4.41 -27.89 6.56
N ALA A 42 -5.44 -27.64 7.38
CA ALA A 42 -5.28 -27.45 8.82
C ALA A 42 -4.88 -28.73 9.54
N ALA A 43 -5.51 -29.86 9.21
CA ALA A 43 -5.12 -31.18 9.73
C ALA A 43 -3.68 -31.55 9.36
N ALA A 44 -3.19 -31.07 8.20
CA ALA A 44 -1.81 -31.23 7.74
C ALA A 44 -0.84 -30.16 8.31
N GLY A 45 -1.30 -29.22 9.13
CA GLY A 45 -0.48 -28.16 9.71
C GLY A 45 0.00 -27.08 8.73
N VAL A 46 -0.54 -27.05 7.51
CA VAL A 46 -0.14 -26.10 6.45
C VAL A 46 -0.79 -24.72 6.67
N ILE A 47 -1.97 -24.70 7.26
CA ILE A 47 -2.71 -23.48 7.65
C ILE A 47 -3.21 -23.63 9.09
N VAL A 48 -3.44 -22.53 9.76
CA VAL A 48 -4.13 -22.45 11.05
C VAL A 48 -5.56 -22.00 10.81
N ARG A 49 -6.51 -22.68 11.44
CA ARG A 49 -7.93 -22.30 11.48
C ARG A 49 -8.23 -21.75 12.86
N ASP A 50 -8.38 -20.44 12.95
CA ASP A 50 -8.77 -19.75 14.17
C ASP A 50 -10.30 -19.75 14.28
N ASP A 51 -10.81 -20.43 15.29
CA ASP A 51 -12.22 -20.54 15.63
C ASP A 51 -12.60 -19.79 16.91
N ALA A 52 -11.67 -19.04 17.51
CA ALA A 52 -11.91 -18.24 18.72
C ALA A 52 -12.96 -17.16 18.48
N ASP A 53 -12.97 -16.56 17.28
CA ASP A 53 -14.01 -15.64 16.81
C ASP A 53 -14.68 -16.17 15.54
N ARG A 54 -16.02 -16.24 15.55
CA ARG A 54 -16.77 -16.53 14.31
C ARG A 54 -16.89 -15.25 13.48
N PRO A 55 -16.74 -15.33 12.15
CA PRO A 55 -16.52 -16.53 11.34
C PRO A 55 -15.06 -17.05 11.35
N ILE A 56 -14.89 -18.38 11.29
CA ILE A 56 -13.58 -19.07 11.31
C ILE A 56 -12.64 -18.47 10.27
N ARG A 57 -11.41 -18.14 10.67
CA ARG A 57 -10.38 -17.55 9.81
C ARG A 57 -9.20 -18.48 9.59
N ASN A 58 -8.78 -18.57 8.33
CA ASN A 58 -7.65 -19.40 7.89
C ASN A 58 -6.43 -18.51 7.65
N HIS A 59 -5.28 -18.85 8.23
CA HIS A 59 -4.01 -18.16 7.99
C HIS A 59 -2.85 -19.14 7.90
N LEU A 60 -1.69 -18.69 7.41
CA LEU A 60 -0.47 -19.51 7.46
C LEU A 60 0.09 -19.50 8.89
N PRO A 61 0.63 -20.63 9.40
CA PRO A 61 1.29 -20.69 10.70
C PRO A 61 2.41 -19.65 10.81
N ASP A 62 2.59 -19.06 12.00
CA ASP A 62 3.65 -18.07 12.24
C ASP A 62 5.05 -18.64 11.96
N SER A 63 5.28 -19.94 12.15
CA SER A 63 6.53 -20.61 11.77
C SER A 63 6.85 -20.54 10.27
N LEU A 64 5.83 -20.40 9.40
CA LEU A 64 5.98 -20.14 7.97
C LEU A 64 6.03 -18.64 7.62
N ARG A 65 5.72 -17.74 8.56
CA ARG A 65 6.04 -16.31 8.46
C ARG A 65 7.51 -16.02 8.80
N VAL A 66 8.15 -16.89 9.58
CA VAL A 66 9.46 -16.68 10.21
C VAL A 66 10.68 -17.05 9.33
N VAL A 67 10.51 -17.46 8.07
CA VAL A 67 11.66 -17.63 7.15
C VAL A 67 12.11 -16.28 6.55
N ARG A 68 12.50 -15.35 7.45
CA ARG A 68 13.64 -14.40 7.39
C ARG A 68 13.55 -13.55 8.68
N GLY A 69 14.52 -13.77 9.59
CA GLY A 69 14.56 -13.39 11.02
C GLY A 69 14.48 -11.89 11.34
N LEU A 70 14.27 -11.44 12.57
CA LEU A 70 14.67 -11.87 13.93
C LEU A 70 13.52 -11.53 14.94
N PRO A 71 13.57 -11.98 16.22
CA PRO A 71 12.44 -11.82 17.15
C PRO A 71 12.29 -10.36 17.60
N VAL A 72 11.06 -9.85 17.62
CA VAL A 72 10.72 -8.54 18.23
C VAL A 72 9.94 -8.80 19.52
N PRO A 73 10.41 -8.29 20.68
CA PRO A 73 9.62 -8.28 21.91
C PRO A 73 8.38 -7.42 21.75
N ALA A 74 7.29 -7.83 22.39
CA ALA A 74 6.01 -7.13 22.36
C ALA A 74 6.11 -5.75 23.03
N GLU A 75 6.34 -4.70 22.25
CA GLU A 75 6.04 -3.32 22.65
C GLU A 75 4.88 -2.77 21.82
N VAL A 76 3.93 -2.18 22.55
CA VAL A 76 2.68 -1.60 22.07
C VAL A 76 3.02 -0.39 21.20
N HIS A 77 3.13 -0.60 19.88
CA HIS A 77 3.35 0.50 18.94
C HIS A 77 2.07 1.34 18.80
N GLU A 78 2.20 2.65 19.04
CA GLU A 78 1.25 3.64 18.51
C GLU A 78 1.09 3.40 17.01
N VAL A 79 -0.14 3.22 16.56
CA VAL A 79 -0.43 2.99 15.14
C VAL A 79 -0.07 4.25 14.38
N ALA A 80 1.05 4.24 13.66
CA ALA A 80 1.51 5.38 12.89
C ALA A 80 0.43 5.91 11.92
N ASP A 81 0.23 7.22 11.88
CA ASP A 81 -0.72 7.86 10.97
C ASP A 81 -0.25 7.69 9.51
N VAL A 82 -1.12 7.10 8.70
CA VAL A 82 -0.91 6.78 7.26
C VAL A 82 -1.84 7.57 6.36
N SER A 83 -2.48 8.62 6.89
CA SER A 83 -3.33 9.50 6.10
C SER A 83 -2.55 10.19 4.99
N GLU A 84 -3.25 10.59 3.91
CA GLU A 84 -2.66 11.35 2.80
C GLU A 84 -1.97 12.62 3.30
N ARG A 85 -2.56 13.29 4.29
CA ARG A 85 -1.99 14.48 4.94
C ARG A 85 -0.68 14.17 5.67
N ALA A 86 -0.61 13.07 6.41
CA ALA A 86 0.60 12.67 7.13
C ALA A 86 1.74 12.37 6.14
N VAL A 87 1.44 11.65 5.06
CA VAL A 87 2.40 11.37 3.98
C VAL A 87 2.87 12.66 3.31
N GLN A 88 1.93 13.55 2.97
CA GLN A 88 2.23 14.85 2.34
C GLN A 88 3.15 15.70 3.23
N GLN A 89 2.83 15.79 4.53
CA GLN A 89 3.63 16.57 5.48
C GLN A 89 5.05 16.02 5.59
N ARG A 90 5.21 14.71 5.83
CA ARG A 90 6.53 14.07 5.93
C ARG A 90 7.36 14.25 4.65
N LEU A 91 6.72 14.12 3.49
CA LEU A 91 7.37 14.35 2.21
C LEU A 91 7.85 15.81 2.08
N VAL A 92 7.00 16.78 2.40
CA VAL A 92 7.35 18.20 2.33
C VAL A 92 8.51 18.52 3.27
N ASP A 93 8.47 18.01 4.50
CA ASP A 93 9.55 18.20 5.48
C ASP A 93 10.89 17.64 4.95
N TRP A 94 10.86 16.43 4.38
CA TRP A 94 12.04 15.82 3.76
C TRP A 94 12.56 16.62 2.55
N LEU A 95 11.68 17.09 1.67
CA LEU A 95 12.05 17.92 0.51
C LEU A 95 12.66 19.27 0.94
N LEU A 96 12.08 19.93 1.95
CA LEU A 96 12.62 21.17 2.50
C LEU A 96 14.01 20.95 3.10
N ALA A 97 14.22 19.85 3.84
CA ALA A 97 15.53 19.48 4.37
C ALA A 97 16.55 19.21 3.26
N ASP A 98 16.11 18.69 2.11
CA ASP A 98 16.92 18.48 0.89
C ASP A 98 17.10 19.77 0.05
N GLY A 99 16.65 20.92 0.56
CA GLY A 99 16.88 22.24 -0.05
C GLY A 99 15.90 22.60 -1.18
N TRP A 100 14.79 21.87 -1.32
CA TRP A 100 13.70 22.27 -2.19
C TRP A 100 12.91 23.42 -1.58
N LYS A 101 12.30 24.24 -2.44
CA LYS A 101 11.42 25.33 -2.04
C LYS A 101 9.99 24.98 -2.40
N VAL A 102 9.07 25.15 -1.45
CA VAL A 102 7.65 24.91 -1.70
C VAL A 102 7.07 26.04 -2.57
N VAL A 103 6.52 25.65 -3.72
CA VAL A 103 5.71 26.53 -4.58
C VAL A 103 4.23 26.36 -4.24
N ARG A 104 3.79 25.11 -4.04
CA ARG A 104 2.41 24.78 -3.69
C ARG A 104 2.33 23.51 -2.85
N VAL A 105 1.44 23.51 -1.88
CA VAL A 105 0.93 22.30 -1.19
C VAL A 105 -0.59 22.45 -1.16
N ALA A 106 -1.31 21.49 -1.76
CA ALA A 106 -2.76 21.52 -1.79
C ALA A 106 -3.34 21.26 -0.39
N ASP A 107 -4.40 22.00 -0.03
CA ASP A 107 -5.14 21.71 1.20
C ASP A 107 -6.03 20.47 1.00
N THR A 108 -5.62 19.37 1.62
CA THR A 108 -6.36 18.09 1.62
C THR A 108 -7.80 18.20 2.14
N ARG A 109 -8.17 19.28 2.84
CA ARG A 109 -9.56 19.55 3.28
C ARG A 109 -10.42 20.23 2.23
N SER A 110 -9.86 21.00 1.31
CA SER A 110 -10.61 21.84 0.37
C SER A 110 -11.01 21.12 -0.93
N ARG A 111 -10.55 19.87 -1.15
CA ARG A 111 -10.71 19.14 -2.44
C ARG A 111 -10.30 20.00 -3.65
N GLU A 112 -9.29 20.84 -3.46
CA GLU A 112 -8.75 21.66 -4.52
C GLU A 112 -8.34 20.80 -5.72
N ARG A 113 -8.75 21.22 -6.92
CA ARG A 113 -8.30 20.56 -8.16
C ARG A 113 -6.87 21.04 -8.45
N GLY A 114 -5.89 20.14 -8.46
CA GLY A 114 -4.49 20.49 -8.71
C GLY A 114 -3.52 19.35 -8.42
N THR A 115 -2.22 19.60 -8.61
CA THR A 115 -1.13 18.75 -8.11
C THR A 115 -1.01 18.92 -6.59
N ASP A 116 -0.83 17.82 -5.85
CA ASP A 116 -0.85 17.84 -4.38
C ASP A 116 0.35 18.60 -3.78
N VAL A 117 1.53 18.47 -4.37
CA VAL A 117 2.75 19.21 -3.99
C VAL A 117 3.50 19.65 -5.24
N VAL A 118 3.95 20.91 -5.24
CA VAL A 118 4.88 21.46 -6.24
C VAL A 118 6.03 22.11 -5.50
N VAL A 119 7.25 21.67 -5.81
CA VAL A 119 8.48 22.23 -5.25
C VAL A 119 9.51 22.53 -6.33
N GLU A 120 10.42 23.45 -6.05
CA GLU A 120 11.47 23.86 -6.99
C GLU A 120 12.86 23.83 -6.34
N ARG A 121 13.87 23.48 -7.13
CA ARG A 121 15.29 23.57 -6.75
C ARG A 121 16.12 23.94 -7.97
N GLY A 122 16.60 25.19 -7.98
CA GLY A 122 17.31 25.74 -9.14
C GLY A 122 16.36 25.82 -10.36
N ALA A 123 16.75 25.20 -11.47
CA ALA A 123 15.94 25.13 -12.69
C ALA A 123 15.01 23.90 -12.75
N ARG A 124 14.89 23.13 -11.66
CA ARG A 124 14.08 21.92 -11.60
C ARG A 124 12.78 22.18 -10.85
N THR A 125 11.68 21.75 -11.44
CA THR A 125 10.37 21.69 -10.80
C THR A 125 9.98 20.23 -10.58
N LEU A 126 9.45 19.93 -9.40
CA LEU A 126 8.95 18.61 -9.03
C LEU A 126 7.46 18.71 -8.71
N HIS A 127 6.67 17.94 -9.45
CA HIS A 127 5.23 17.76 -9.24
C HIS A 127 4.98 16.42 -8.58
N VAL A 128 4.29 16.42 -7.43
CA VAL A 128 3.99 15.19 -6.70
C VAL A 128 2.49 15.00 -6.52
N GLU A 129 2.02 13.82 -6.89
CA GLU A 129 0.73 13.29 -6.46
C GLU A 129 0.95 12.45 -5.20
N VAL A 130 0.22 12.78 -4.12
CA VAL A 130 0.32 12.11 -2.83
C VAL A 130 -0.89 11.21 -2.63
N LYS A 131 -0.68 10.04 -2.04
CA LYS A 131 -1.78 9.18 -1.54
C LYS A 131 -1.53 8.78 -0.10
N GLY A 132 -2.62 8.57 0.63
CA GLY A 132 -2.60 7.88 1.92
C GLY A 132 -2.74 6.37 1.79
N PHE A 133 -2.80 5.68 2.93
CA PHE A 133 -3.28 4.30 2.99
C PHE A 133 -4.79 4.29 3.30
N PRO A 134 -5.59 3.42 2.66
CA PRO A 134 -7.02 3.41 2.89
C PRO A 134 -7.33 3.02 4.33
N SER A 135 -8.11 3.85 5.02
CA SER A 135 -8.61 3.53 6.36
C SER A 135 -9.49 2.27 6.30
N SER A 136 -9.32 1.37 7.27
CA SER A 136 -10.21 0.21 7.47
C SER A 136 -11.63 0.58 7.92
N ARG A 137 -11.84 1.85 8.31
CA ARG A 137 -13.12 2.42 8.77
C ARG A 137 -13.58 3.56 7.86
N TYR A 138 -14.89 3.74 7.71
CA TYR A 138 -15.45 4.90 6.99
C TYR A 138 -15.06 6.21 7.70
N VAL A 139 -14.69 7.24 6.92
CA VAL A 139 -14.36 8.60 7.43
C VAL A 139 -15.65 9.36 7.82
N ASP A 140 -16.80 8.91 7.33
CA ASP A 140 -18.12 9.44 7.67
C ASP A 140 -18.49 9.06 9.12
N PRO A 141 -18.71 10.05 10.03
CA PRO A 141 -19.09 9.79 11.41
C PRO A 141 -20.41 9.03 11.54
N ALA A 142 -21.31 9.13 10.56
CA ALA A 142 -22.57 8.38 10.52
C ALA A 142 -22.37 6.87 10.27
N ARG A 143 -21.17 6.47 9.81
CA ARG A 143 -20.83 5.09 9.42
C ARG A 143 -19.56 4.58 10.09
N ALA A 144 -19.10 5.26 11.13
CA ALA A 144 -17.85 4.96 11.85
C ALA A 144 -17.82 3.56 12.50
N GLY A 145 -19.00 2.95 12.72
CA GLY A 145 -19.16 1.58 13.22
C GLY A 145 -19.22 0.50 12.14
N GLU A 146 -19.20 0.85 10.85
CA GLU A 146 -19.28 -0.11 9.75
C GLU A 146 -17.88 -0.49 9.25
N VAL A 147 -17.61 -1.81 9.14
CA VAL A 147 -16.43 -2.33 8.43
C VAL A 147 -16.65 -2.10 6.93
N LYS A 148 -15.73 -1.41 6.24
CA LYS A 148 -15.83 -1.18 4.79
C LYS A 148 -15.99 -2.51 4.04
N ARG A 149 -17.05 -2.63 3.23
CA ARG A 149 -17.40 -3.83 2.42
C ARG A 149 -16.32 -4.29 1.44
N THR A 150 -15.33 -3.45 1.15
CA THR A 150 -14.25 -3.71 0.18
C THR A 150 -12.95 -3.97 0.95
N LEU A 151 -12.26 -5.07 0.68
CA LEU A 151 -11.01 -5.44 1.37
C LEU A 151 -9.93 -4.33 1.20
N PRO A 152 -9.14 -3.99 2.24
CA PRO A 152 -8.10 -2.97 2.17
C PRO A 152 -7.08 -3.17 1.04
N ALA A 153 -6.71 -4.42 0.70
CA ALA A 153 -5.82 -4.71 -0.41
C ALA A 153 -6.44 -4.41 -1.80
N VAL A 154 -7.75 -4.61 -1.95
CA VAL A 154 -8.48 -4.24 -3.18
C VAL A 154 -8.59 -2.72 -3.28
N GLN A 155 -8.82 -2.05 -2.14
CA GLN A 155 -8.79 -0.58 -2.07
C GLN A 155 -7.40 -0.05 -2.44
N ALA A 156 -6.32 -0.59 -1.85
CA ALA A 156 -4.94 -0.18 -2.14
C ALA A 156 -4.53 -0.43 -3.60
N ARG A 157 -4.99 -1.52 -4.24
CA ARG A 157 -4.75 -1.74 -5.68
C ARG A 157 -5.51 -0.75 -6.54
N SER A 158 -6.77 -0.47 -6.20
CA SER A 158 -7.58 0.53 -6.90
C SER A 158 -7.00 1.93 -6.75
N GLU A 159 -6.52 2.28 -5.55
CA GLU A 159 -5.87 3.55 -5.25
C GLU A 159 -4.51 3.66 -5.95
N PHE A 160 -3.71 2.59 -5.96
CA PHE A 160 -2.45 2.54 -6.72
C PHE A 160 -2.69 2.74 -8.22
N ALA A 161 -3.71 2.09 -8.80
CA ALA A 161 -4.05 2.28 -10.21
C ALA A 161 -4.52 3.72 -10.50
N ALA A 162 -5.31 4.31 -9.60
CA ALA A 162 -5.73 5.70 -9.70
C ALA A 162 -4.54 6.67 -9.61
N ALA A 163 -3.62 6.44 -8.67
CA ALA A 163 -2.39 7.21 -8.52
C ALA A 163 -1.50 7.14 -9.76
N LEU A 164 -1.33 5.93 -10.32
CA LEU A 164 -0.55 5.74 -11.53
C LEU A 164 -1.15 6.48 -12.73
N LEU A 165 -2.47 6.38 -12.94
CA LEU A 165 -3.15 7.13 -13.99
C LEU A 165 -2.94 8.64 -13.82
N LYS A 166 -3.06 9.14 -12.60
CA LYS A 166 -2.89 10.56 -12.28
C LYS A 166 -1.45 11.02 -12.49
N GLY A 167 -0.46 10.21 -12.11
CA GLY A 167 0.96 10.46 -12.39
C GLY A 167 1.25 10.55 -13.89
N LEU A 168 0.67 9.66 -14.71
CA LEU A 168 0.82 9.73 -16.17
C LEU A 168 0.16 10.99 -16.76
N GLN A 169 -0.98 11.42 -16.23
CA GLN A 169 -1.61 12.69 -16.63
C GLN A 169 -0.75 13.90 -16.25
N LEU A 170 -0.12 13.90 -15.06
CA LEU A 170 0.82 14.93 -14.66
C LEU A 170 2.06 14.94 -15.57
N ARG A 171 2.61 13.76 -15.88
CA ARG A 171 3.75 13.61 -16.81
C ARG A 171 3.42 14.19 -18.19
N GLN A 172 2.21 13.97 -18.69
CA GLN A 172 1.75 14.56 -19.95
C GLN A 172 1.61 16.09 -19.86
N ALA A 173 1.11 16.62 -18.75
CA ALA A 173 0.95 18.06 -18.55
C ALA A 173 2.28 18.80 -18.33
N HIS A 174 3.28 18.10 -17.78
CA HIS A 174 4.58 18.64 -17.41
C HIS A 174 5.70 17.79 -18.04
N PRO A 175 5.91 17.90 -19.38
CA PRO A 175 6.85 17.06 -20.12
C PRO A 175 8.31 17.31 -19.77
N ASP A 176 8.67 18.48 -19.25
CA ASP A 176 10.05 18.87 -18.93
C ASP A 176 10.36 18.85 -17.43
N ASP A 177 9.34 18.68 -16.57
CA ASP A 177 9.49 18.66 -15.12
C ASP A 177 9.62 17.23 -14.58
N VAL A 178 10.11 17.11 -13.34
CA VAL A 178 10.09 15.84 -12.61
C VAL A 178 8.68 15.58 -12.11
N VAL A 179 8.16 14.37 -12.36
CA VAL A 179 6.86 13.94 -11.84
C VAL A 179 7.04 12.73 -10.93
N ALA A 180 6.41 12.80 -9.75
CA ALA A 180 6.50 11.76 -8.74
C ALA A 180 5.14 11.34 -8.19
N LEU A 181 5.09 10.10 -7.72
CA LEU A 181 4.05 9.59 -6.83
C LEU A 181 4.62 9.45 -5.43
N ALA A 182 3.90 9.88 -4.40
CA ALA A 182 4.27 9.64 -3.01
C ALA A 182 3.26 8.72 -2.33
N LEU A 183 3.77 7.61 -1.79
CA LEU A 183 2.98 6.55 -1.16
C LEU A 183 3.54 6.23 0.23
N PRO A 184 2.70 5.82 1.20
CA PRO A 184 3.17 5.26 2.45
C PRO A 184 4.06 4.05 2.21
N ASP A 185 5.14 3.91 2.96
CA ASP A 185 6.00 2.74 2.89
C ASP A 185 5.34 1.54 3.57
N ARG A 186 4.55 0.81 2.77
CA ARG A 186 3.80 -0.37 3.18
C ARG A 186 4.08 -1.51 2.22
N LEU A 187 4.09 -2.73 2.75
CA LEU A 187 4.33 -3.94 1.97
C LEU A 187 3.41 -4.05 0.75
N THR A 188 2.14 -3.64 0.87
CA THR A 188 1.18 -3.63 -0.24
C THR A 188 1.58 -2.68 -1.37
N HIS A 189 2.06 -1.47 -1.04
CA HIS A 189 2.56 -0.53 -2.04
C HIS A 189 3.85 -1.03 -2.68
N ARG A 190 4.81 -1.52 -1.87
CA ARG A 190 6.05 -2.15 -2.38
C ARG A 190 5.74 -3.26 -3.39
N ARG A 191 4.81 -4.17 -3.07
CA ARG A 191 4.41 -5.27 -3.97
C ARG A 191 3.73 -4.79 -5.25
N ASN A 192 2.82 -3.81 -5.15
CA ASN A 192 2.18 -3.23 -6.33
C ASN A 192 3.21 -2.58 -7.26
N LEU A 193 4.15 -1.83 -6.69
CA LEU A 193 5.27 -1.22 -7.41
C LEU A 193 6.18 -2.26 -8.07
N GLU A 194 6.56 -3.31 -7.34
CA GLU A 194 7.35 -4.43 -7.86
C GLU A 194 6.67 -5.12 -9.05
N SER A 195 5.34 -5.28 -9.00
CA SER A 195 4.58 -5.94 -10.07
C SER A 195 4.64 -5.23 -11.43
N VAL A 196 5.01 -3.95 -11.44
CA VAL A 196 5.13 -3.10 -12.63
C VAL A 196 6.48 -2.37 -12.69
N ALA A 197 7.48 -2.81 -11.93
CA ALA A 197 8.75 -2.09 -11.77
C ALA A 197 9.51 -1.85 -13.09
N SER A 198 9.42 -2.78 -14.03
CA SER A 198 10.16 -2.73 -15.29
C SER A 198 9.73 -1.59 -16.24
N VAL A 199 8.54 -1.02 -16.05
CA VAL A 199 8.01 0.04 -16.93
C VAL A 199 8.22 1.45 -16.37
N PHE A 200 8.45 1.61 -15.06
CA PHE A 200 8.62 2.92 -14.41
C PHE A 200 9.72 3.79 -15.03
N PRO A 201 10.93 3.27 -15.33
CA PRO A 201 11.97 4.07 -15.98
C PRO A 201 11.53 4.67 -17.32
N ARG A 202 10.67 3.98 -18.07
CA ARG A 202 10.16 4.43 -19.37
C ARG A 202 9.00 5.42 -19.25
N MET A 203 8.27 5.37 -18.13
CA MET A 203 7.18 6.29 -17.85
C MET A 203 7.66 7.67 -17.42
N GLY A 204 8.95 7.80 -17.03
CA GLY A 204 9.50 9.06 -16.50
C GLY A 204 8.86 9.46 -15.17
N LEU A 205 8.43 8.48 -14.37
CA LEU A 205 7.84 8.70 -13.05
C LEU A 205 8.83 8.29 -11.96
N THR A 206 8.99 9.18 -10.97
CA THR A 206 9.65 8.88 -9.70
C THR A 206 8.63 8.37 -8.70
N VAL A 207 9.04 7.51 -7.77
CA VAL A 207 8.17 7.11 -6.64
C VAL A 207 8.89 7.35 -5.33
N PHE A 208 8.21 8.03 -4.40
CA PHE A 208 8.64 8.18 -3.02
C PHE A 208 7.85 7.23 -2.13
N LEU A 209 8.57 6.32 -1.45
CA LEU A 209 8.02 5.54 -0.34
C LEU A 209 8.33 6.28 0.96
N VAL A 210 7.30 6.71 1.66
CA VAL A 210 7.40 7.56 2.86
C VAL A 210 7.13 6.73 4.11
N GLY A 211 8.16 6.56 4.93
CA GLY A 211 8.12 5.85 6.21
C GLY A 211 7.32 6.56 7.29
N ASP A 212 7.06 5.83 8.37
CA ASP A 212 6.35 6.36 9.54
C ASP A 212 7.20 7.34 10.36
N ASP A 213 8.52 7.15 10.30
CA ASP A 213 9.56 8.00 10.89
C ASP A 213 9.92 9.23 10.03
N GLY A 214 9.30 9.38 8.86
CA GLY A 214 9.62 10.43 7.91
C GLY A 214 10.79 10.11 6.96
N ALA A 215 11.38 8.90 7.04
CA ALA A 215 12.34 8.46 6.04
C ALA A 215 11.68 8.38 4.66
N VAL A 216 12.38 8.81 3.61
CA VAL A 216 11.87 8.77 2.24
C VAL A 216 12.83 7.97 1.36
N GLU A 217 12.33 6.88 0.78
CA GLU A 217 13.03 6.09 -0.22
C GLU A 217 12.55 6.50 -1.63
N ALA A 218 13.43 7.10 -2.42
CA ALA A 218 13.16 7.40 -3.82
C ALA A 218 13.47 6.18 -4.71
N ARG A 219 12.52 5.82 -5.58
CA ARG A 219 12.65 4.76 -6.59
C ARG A 219 12.43 5.31 -7.99
N TRP A 220 13.30 4.91 -8.90
CA TRP A 220 13.33 5.38 -10.29
C TRP A 220 13.42 6.91 -10.41
N GLY A 221 13.23 7.42 -11.62
CA GLY A 221 13.41 8.84 -11.92
C GLY A 221 14.88 9.22 -12.09
N GLU A 222 15.12 10.49 -12.41
CA GLU A 222 16.46 11.06 -12.25
C GLU A 222 16.88 10.86 -10.79
N GLN A 223 18.10 10.36 -10.57
CA GLN A 223 18.66 10.27 -9.22
C GLN A 223 18.59 11.66 -8.58
N LEU A 224 17.65 11.83 -7.65
CA LEU A 224 17.74 12.89 -6.67
C LEU A 224 18.98 12.56 -5.85
N PRO A 225 19.99 13.44 -5.82
CA PRO A 225 21.26 13.13 -5.20
C PRO A 225 21.02 12.66 -3.76
N ALA A 226 21.64 11.54 -3.40
CA ALA A 226 21.61 11.03 -2.04
C ALA A 226 22.28 12.05 -1.12
N GLN A 227 21.68 12.23 0.07
CA GLN A 227 22.27 13.02 1.14
C GLN A 227 23.69 12.50 1.42
N GLY A 228 24.66 13.41 1.37
CA GLY A 228 26.04 13.19 1.83
C GLY A 228 26.19 13.54 3.31
#